data_AF-A0A7W3Z7H5-F1
#
_entry.id   AF-A0A7W3Z7H5-F1
#
_cell.length_a   1.000
_cell.length_b   1.000
_cell.length_c   1.000
_cell.angle_alpha   90.00
_cell.angle_beta   90.00
_cell.angle_gamma   90.00
#
_symmetry.space_group_name_H-M   'P 1'
#
loop_
_entity.id
_entity.type
_entity.pdbx_description
1 polymer ?
#
loop_
_entity_poly.entity_id
_entity_poly.type
_entity_poly.pdbx_seq_one_letter_code
_entity_poly.pdbx_strand_id
1 'polypeptide(L)'
;MGETITLKADTFKYPTKEERRKINNIIPKIERFNVEYKSATIGILQNSSFETAIREEDIYWWCNCVNNRLGKMEETFVYVNTHYLRELEIKNDEAVNQYTDKLLLEYFIEIFYYYYFSTRDVIGQLLNVYCDLKLREDKIFLNEKFLEQIHTEEIKNALTDFLNNTKDSYNIRNSFNHRFTPINKDFRATKNVIKDGNTIKFYSAKDVKIEVFIADIESLMKHFAHLTQKLVLEIK
;
A
#
# COMPACT_ATOMS: atom_id res chain seq x y z
N MET A 1 -9.23 -19.58 -33.49
CA MET A 1 -9.96 -20.13 -32.33
C MET A 1 -9.02 -20.03 -31.15
N GLY A 2 -9.41 -19.36 -30.06
CA GLY A 2 -8.56 -19.26 -28.86
C GLY A 2 -8.64 -20.56 -28.05
N GLU A 3 -7.51 -21.04 -27.55
CA GLU A 3 -7.49 -22.15 -26.60
C GLU A 3 -8.21 -21.75 -25.31
N THR A 4 -9.05 -22.64 -24.78
CA THR A 4 -9.75 -22.42 -23.52
C THR A 4 -8.88 -22.94 -22.39
N ILE A 5 -8.43 -22.05 -21.50
CA ILE A 5 -7.67 -22.40 -20.31
C ILE A 5 -8.66 -22.68 -19.17
N THR A 6 -8.60 -23.88 -18.59
CA THR A 6 -9.40 -24.25 -17.41
C THR A 6 -8.50 -24.32 -16.18
N LEU A 7 -8.76 -23.45 -15.20
CA LEU A 7 -8.09 -23.48 -13.90
C LEU A 7 -8.83 -24.45 -12.98
N LYS A 8 -8.10 -25.41 -12.40
CA LYS A 8 -8.68 -26.40 -11.48
C LYS A 8 -8.56 -25.91 -10.03
N ALA A 9 -9.47 -26.33 -9.16
CA ALA A 9 -9.44 -25.89 -7.76
C ALA A 9 -8.17 -26.33 -7.02
N ASP A 10 -7.59 -27.48 -7.38
CA ASP A 10 -6.39 -28.07 -6.78
C ASP A 10 -5.08 -27.33 -7.16
N THR A 11 -5.12 -26.43 -8.14
CA THR A 11 -3.98 -25.57 -8.48
C THR A 11 -3.90 -24.31 -7.59
N PHE A 12 -4.98 -23.96 -6.87
CA PHE A 12 -4.97 -22.84 -5.92
C PHE A 12 -4.31 -23.26 -4.62
N LYS A 13 -3.03 -22.89 -4.45
CA LYS A 13 -2.23 -23.26 -3.28
C LYS A 13 -1.82 -22.03 -2.48
N TYR A 14 -2.05 -22.08 -1.17
CA TYR A 14 -1.49 -21.11 -0.24
C TYR A 14 0.04 -21.17 -0.19
N PRO A 15 0.72 -20.09 0.23
CA PRO A 15 2.14 -20.11 0.54
C PRO A 15 2.46 -21.15 1.60
N THR A 16 3.41 -22.03 1.30
CA THR A 16 3.95 -23.03 2.23
C THR A 16 4.80 -22.36 3.32
N LYS A 17 5.10 -23.10 4.39
CA LYS A 17 5.95 -22.61 5.48
C LYS A 17 7.35 -22.20 5.00
N GLU A 18 7.94 -22.95 4.08
CA GLU A 18 9.28 -22.65 3.55
C GLU A 18 9.27 -21.42 2.63
N GLU A 19 8.25 -21.26 1.79
CA GLU A 19 8.09 -20.04 0.97
C GLU A 19 7.92 -18.80 1.86
N ARG A 20 7.04 -18.88 2.86
CA ARG A 20 6.86 -17.80 3.85
C ARG A 20 8.15 -17.46 4.55
N ARG A 21 8.93 -18.46 4.98
CA ARG A 21 10.23 -18.24 5.62
C ARG A 21 11.21 -17.53 4.69
N LYS A 22 11.29 -17.92 3.42
CA LYS A 22 12.15 -17.25 2.43
C LYS A 22 11.76 -15.78 2.27
N ILE A 23 10.46 -15.50 2.14
CA ILE A 23 9.96 -14.14 1.89
C ILE A 23 10.04 -13.27 3.15
N ASN A 24 9.78 -13.81 4.33
CA ASN A 24 9.90 -13.08 5.59
C ASN A 24 11.34 -12.56 5.83
N ASN A 25 12.36 -13.19 5.23
CA ASN A 25 13.74 -12.71 5.32
C ASN A 25 14.02 -11.46 4.44
N ILE A 26 13.16 -11.16 3.46
CA ILE A 26 13.31 -9.99 2.58
C ILE A 26 12.33 -8.86 2.90
N ILE A 27 11.32 -9.12 3.75
CA ILE A 27 10.41 -8.08 4.24
C ILE A 27 11.22 -7.09 5.09
N PRO A 28 11.24 -5.79 4.75
CA PRO A 28 11.91 -4.80 5.58
C PRO A 28 11.20 -4.70 6.92
N LYS A 29 11.96 -4.47 7.99
CA LYS A 29 11.40 -4.36 9.34
C LYS A 29 10.49 -3.13 9.43
N ILE A 30 9.18 -3.35 9.53
CA ILE A 30 8.17 -2.32 9.75
C ILE A 30 7.93 -2.20 11.26
N GLU A 31 8.15 -1.01 11.81
CA GLU A 31 7.91 -0.76 13.24
C GLU A 31 6.40 -0.65 13.52
N ARG A 32 5.99 -1.16 14.69
CA ARG A 32 4.60 -1.10 15.16
C ARG A 32 4.42 0.06 16.13
N PHE A 33 3.26 0.68 16.08
CA PHE A 33 2.86 1.75 16.98
C PHE A 33 2.29 1.14 18.26
N ASN A 34 3.09 1.07 19.32
CA ASN A 34 2.71 0.48 20.60
C ASN A 34 2.48 1.59 21.62
N VAL A 35 1.27 2.14 21.63
CA VAL A 35 0.83 3.17 22.59
C VAL A 35 0.05 2.48 23.71
N GLU A 36 0.21 2.95 24.95
CA GLU A 36 -0.56 2.44 26.08
C GLU A 36 -2.03 2.87 25.97
N TYR A 37 -2.95 1.95 26.25
CA TYR A 37 -4.37 2.30 26.30
C TYR A 37 -4.68 3.17 27.52
N LYS A 38 -5.20 4.37 27.27
CA LYS A 38 -5.76 5.26 28.30
C LYS A 38 -7.23 5.49 27.99
N SER A 39 -8.11 5.12 28.92
CA SER A 39 -9.54 5.36 28.76
C SER A 39 -9.86 6.84 28.95
N ALA A 40 -10.55 7.46 27.99
CA ALA A 40 -10.98 8.84 28.09
C ALA A 40 -11.90 9.04 29.31
N THR A 41 -12.76 8.06 29.59
CA THR A 41 -13.67 8.12 30.75
C THR A 41 -12.90 8.20 32.06
N ILE A 42 -11.86 7.37 32.23
CA ILE A 42 -11.01 7.40 33.43
C ILE A 42 -10.22 8.71 33.50
N GLY A 43 -9.66 9.17 32.37
CA GLY A 43 -8.93 10.43 32.31
C GLY A 43 -9.78 11.63 32.73
N ILE A 44 -11.02 11.71 32.24
CA ILE A 44 -11.97 12.76 32.63
C ILE A 44 -12.28 12.71 34.13
N LEU A 45 -12.51 11.52 34.70
CA LEU A 45 -12.72 11.34 36.14
C LEU A 45 -11.49 11.74 36.98
N GLN A 46 -10.30 11.67 36.40
CA GLN A 46 -9.03 12.08 37.01
C GLN A 46 -8.65 13.55 36.73
N ASN A 47 -9.59 14.36 36.23
CA ASN A 47 -9.44 15.79 35.92
C ASN A 47 -8.62 16.14 34.66
N SER A 48 -8.44 15.22 33.71
CA SER A 48 -8.02 15.58 32.35
C SER A 48 -9.11 16.37 31.64
N SER A 49 -8.75 17.28 30.73
CA SER A 49 -9.74 17.90 29.85
C SER A 49 -10.40 16.85 28.95
N PHE A 50 -11.66 17.08 28.57
CA PHE A 50 -12.38 16.22 27.63
C PHE A 50 -11.58 16.02 26.34
N GLU A 51 -11.05 17.10 25.77
CA GLU A 51 -10.32 17.04 24.50
C GLU A 51 -9.03 16.22 24.63
N THR A 52 -8.27 16.40 25.71
CA THR A 52 -7.04 15.63 25.92
C THR A 52 -7.34 14.15 26.13
N ALA A 53 -8.34 13.83 26.96
CA ALA A 53 -8.69 12.46 27.28
C ALA A 53 -9.20 11.67 26.06
N ILE A 54 -10.06 12.29 25.24
CA ILE A 54 -10.56 11.69 23.99
C ILE A 54 -9.40 11.49 23.00
N ARG A 55 -8.54 12.51 22.84
CA ARG A 55 -7.42 12.43 21.90
C ARG A 55 -6.42 11.32 22.25
N GLU A 56 -6.09 11.15 23.53
CA GLU A 56 -5.21 10.06 23.98
C GLU A 56 -5.81 8.67 23.67
N GLU A 57 -7.11 8.48 23.92
CA GLU A 57 -7.81 7.24 23.59
C GLU A 57 -7.87 7.00 22.07
N ASP A 58 -8.17 8.04 21.28
CA ASP A 58 -8.23 7.95 19.82
C ASP A 58 -6.87 7.61 19.21
N ILE A 59 -5.76 8.16 19.72
CA ILE A 59 -4.41 7.82 19.27
C ILE A 59 -4.18 6.31 19.40
N TYR A 60 -4.54 5.71 20.55
CA TYR A 60 -4.42 4.27 20.76
C TYR A 60 -5.20 3.46 19.70
N TRP A 61 -6.45 3.82 19.45
CA TRP A 61 -7.29 3.12 18.47
C TRP A 61 -6.77 3.28 17.04
N TRP A 62 -6.29 4.46 16.67
CA TRP A 62 -5.67 4.70 15.37
C TRP A 62 -4.35 3.94 15.21
N CYS A 63 -3.50 3.87 16.23
CA CYS A 63 -2.31 3.03 16.22
C CYS A 63 -2.64 1.55 15.98
N ASN A 64 -3.68 1.03 16.65
CA ASN A 64 -4.18 -0.33 16.40
C ASN A 64 -4.68 -0.52 14.96
N CYS A 65 -5.43 0.46 14.44
CA CYS A 65 -5.87 0.45 13.05
C CYS A 65 -4.68 0.41 12.08
N VAL A 66 -3.65 1.24 12.28
CA VAL A 66 -2.42 1.23 11.47
C VAL A 66 -1.74 -0.13 11.56
N ASN A 67 -1.52 -0.67 12.76
CA ASN A 67 -0.86 -1.97 12.95
C ASN A 67 -1.59 -3.10 12.24
N ASN A 68 -2.93 -3.13 12.32
CA ASN A 68 -3.76 -4.10 11.60
C ASN A 68 -3.64 -3.97 10.08
N ARG A 69 -3.59 -2.74 9.55
CA ARG A 69 -3.42 -2.50 8.11
C ARG A 69 -2.04 -2.90 7.62
N LEU A 70 -0.99 -2.60 8.39
CA LEU A 70 0.37 -3.04 8.12
C LEU A 70 0.47 -4.58 8.04
N GLY A 71 -0.18 -5.31 8.95
CA GLY A 71 -0.22 -6.77 8.90
C GLY A 71 -0.88 -7.32 7.63
N LYS A 72 -1.95 -6.68 7.15
CA LYS A 72 -2.60 -7.05 5.87
C LYS A 72 -1.69 -6.75 4.67
N MET A 73 -1.02 -5.60 4.68
CA MET A 73 -0.08 -5.21 3.63
C MET A 73 1.09 -6.19 3.53
N GLU A 74 1.72 -6.55 4.66
CA GLU A 74 2.80 -7.54 4.71
C GLU A 74 2.35 -8.92 4.23
N GLU A 75 1.17 -9.38 4.66
CA GLU A 75 0.64 -10.66 4.20
C GLU A 75 0.46 -10.64 2.68
N THR A 76 -0.05 -9.55 2.11
CA THR A 76 -0.20 -9.44 0.65
C THR A 76 1.13 -9.37 -0.08
N PHE A 77 2.15 -8.75 0.53
CA PHE A 77 3.53 -8.82 0.01
C PHE A 77 4.06 -10.26 -0.03
N VAL A 78 3.75 -11.07 0.99
CA VAL A 78 4.08 -12.50 1.00
C VAL A 78 3.42 -13.22 -0.17
N TYR A 79 2.13 -12.98 -0.42
CA TYR A 79 1.43 -13.61 -1.55
C TYR A 79 2.01 -13.18 -2.90
N VAL A 80 2.23 -11.88 -3.13
CA VAL A 80 2.83 -11.35 -4.37
C VAL A 80 4.16 -12.05 -4.66
N ASN A 81 5.08 -12.05 -3.69
CA ASN A 81 6.40 -12.65 -3.89
C ASN A 81 6.34 -14.17 -4.03
N THR A 82 5.42 -14.85 -3.33
CA THR A 82 5.25 -16.30 -3.47
C THR A 82 4.86 -16.65 -4.91
N HIS A 83 3.83 -16.01 -5.44
CA HIS A 83 3.35 -16.31 -6.78
C HIS A 83 4.34 -15.88 -7.87
N TYR A 84 5.07 -14.79 -7.66
CA TYR A 84 6.16 -14.40 -8.56
C TYR A 84 7.30 -15.42 -8.59
N LEU A 85 7.75 -15.90 -7.42
CA LEU A 85 8.79 -16.93 -7.37
C LEU A 85 8.34 -18.25 -7.99
N ARG A 86 7.09 -18.66 -7.76
CA ARG A 86 6.50 -19.83 -8.42
C ARG A 86 6.49 -19.65 -9.93
N GLU A 87 6.11 -18.48 -10.44
CA GLU A 87 6.14 -18.19 -11.89
C GLU A 87 7.55 -18.37 -12.50
N LEU A 88 8.59 -17.95 -11.77
CA LEU A 88 9.99 -18.10 -12.19
C LEU A 88 10.50 -19.55 -12.13
N GLU A 89 9.99 -20.37 -11.21
CA GLU A 89 10.44 -21.75 -10.97
C GLU A 89 9.78 -22.79 -11.91
N ILE A 90 8.77 -22.40 -12.70
CA ILE A 90 8.02 -23.33 -13.56
C ILE A 90 8.91 -23.87 -14.68
N LYS A 91 9.12 -25.19 -14.64
CA LYS A 91 9.66 -25.99 -15.74
C LYS A 91 8.50 -26.43 -16.65
N ASN A 92 8.80 -26.65 -17.93
CA ASN A 92 7.87 -26.87 -19.05
C ASN A 92 6.72 -27.90 -18.85
N ASP A 93 6.69 -28.71 -17.78
CA ASP A 93 5.69 -29.76 -17.53
C ASP A 93 4.50 -29.35 -16.63
N GLU A 94 4.50 -28.16 -15.99
CA GLU A 94 3.41 -27.71 -15.08
C GLU A 94 2.57 -26.53 -15.63
N ALA A 95 2.34 -26.48 -16.94
CA ALA A 95 1.67 -25.36 -17.62
C ALA A 95 0.30 -24.94 -17.02
N VAL A 96 -0.45 -25.84 -16.37
CA VAL A 96 -1.73 -25.49 -15.72
C VAL A 96 -1.53 -24.73 -14.41
N ASN A 97 -0.50 -25.05 -13.62
CA ASN A 97 -0.17 -24.30 -12.40
C ASN A 97 0.29 -22.87 -12.75
N GLN A 98 0.96 -22.71 -13.89
CA GLN A 98 1.42 -21.41 -14.40
C GLN A 98 0.31 -20.39 -14.54
N TYR A 99 -0.83 -20.77 -15.12
CA TYR A 99 -1.94 -19.85 -15.31
C TYR A 99 -2.61 -19.46 -13.98
N THR A 100 -2.65 -20.37 -13.00
CA THR A 100 -3.18 -20.06 -11.67
C THR A 100 -2.26 -19.15 -10.88
N ASP A 101 -0.96 -19.44 -10.83
CA ASP A 101 -0.01 -18.58 -10.12
C ASP A 101 0.08 -17.20 -10.76
N LYS A 102 0.03 -17.11 -12.10
CA LYS A 102 -0.05 -15.83 -12.80
C LYS A 102 -1.31 -15.03 -12.46
N LEU A 103 -2.49 -15.68 -12.48
CA LEU A 103 -3.75 -15.04 -12.09
C LEU A 103 -3.69 -14.53 -10.64
N LEU A 104 -3.18 -15.35 -9.73
CA LEU A 104 -3.04 -14.99 -8.32
C LEU A 104 -2.02 -13.87 -8.12
N LEU A 105 -0.91 -13.87 -8.86
CA LEU A 105 0.06 -12.78 -8.86
C LEU A 105 -0.59 -11.46 -9.26
N GLU A 106 -1.29 -11.44 -10.39
CA GLU A 106 -2.01 -10.26 -10.88
C GLU A 106 -3.04 -9.76 -9.85
N TYR A 107 -3.81 -10.68 -9.26
CA TYR A 107 -4.76 -10.36 -8.20
C TYR A 107 -4.07 -9.76 -6.97
N PHE A 108 -3.03 -10.40 -6.45
CA PHE A 108 -2.37 -9.96 -5.23
C PHE A 108 -1.55 -8.67 -5.43
N ILE A 109 -1.10 -8.36 -6.65
CA ILE A 109 -0.54 -7.04 -6.97
C ILE A 109 -1.58 -5.95 -6.69
N GLU A 110 -2.80 -6.08 -7.22
CA GLU A 110 -3.87 -5.09 -6.99
C GLU A 110 -4.22 -4.97 -5.50
N ILE A 111 -4.34 -6.11 -4.83
CA ILE A 111 -4.66 -6.17 -3.40
C ILE A 111 -3.55 -5.54 -2.56
N PHE A 112 -2.28 -5.72 -2.92
CA PHE A 112 -1.16 -5.06 -2.25
C PHE A 112 -1.30 -3.53 -2.33
N TYR A 113 -1.51 -2.98 -3.53
CA TYR A 113 -1.69 -1.53 -3.68
C TYR A 113 -2.91 -1.01 -2.92
N TYR A 114 -4.01 -1.76 -2.90
CA TYR A 114 -5.17 -1.42 -2.09
C TYR A 114 -4.80 -1.27 -0.61
N TYR A 115 -4.13 -2.27 -0.02
CA TYR A 115 -3.72 -2.18 1.38
C TYR A 115 -2.63 -1.15 1.63
N TYR A 116 -1.70 -0.95 0.69
CA TYR A 116 -0.68 0.09 0.75
C TYR A 116 -1.30 1.48 0.89
N PHE A 117 -2.19 1.86 -0.04
CA PHE A 117 -2.84 3.17 0.00
C PHE A 117 -3.81 3.29 1.17
N SER A 118 -4.54 2.23 1.50
CA SER A 118 -5.39 2.22 2.70
C SER A 118 -4.57 2.46 3.96
N THR A 119 -3.39 1.84 4.10
CA THR A 119 -2.51 2.07 5.25
C THR A 119 -2.01 3.51 5.30
N ARG A 120 -1.65 4.07 4.14
CA ARG A 120 -1.24 5.47 4.02
C ARG A 120 -2.32 6.43 4.50
N ASP A 121 -3.57 6.17 4.15
CA ASP A 121 -4.71 6.99 4.57
C ASP A 121 -4.95 6.88 6.08
N VAL A 122 -4.82 5.67 6.67
CA VAL A 122 -4.91 5.48 8.13
C VAL A 122 -3.78 6.20 8.87
N ILE A 123 -2.56 6.25 8.32
CA ILE A 123 -1.48 7.07 8.89
C ILE A 123 -1.89 8.55 8.89
N GLY A 124 -2.52 9.04 7.82
CA GLY A 124 -3.06 10.40 7.79
C GLY A 124 -4.07 10.66 8.90
N GLN A 125 -4.96 9.71 9.17
CA GLN A 125 -5.93 9.80 10.28
C GLN A 125 -5.25 9.84 11.64
N LEU A 126 -4.28 8.96 11.86
CA LEU A 126 -3.47 8.93 13.09
C LEU A 126 -2.79 10.29 13.31
N LEU A 127 -2.17 10.86 12.28
CA LEU A 127 -1.49 12.14 12.37
C LEU A 127 -2.43 13.32 12.58
N ASN A 128 -3.64 13.27 12.01
CA ASN A 128 -4.67 14.29 12.25
C ASN A 128 -5.04 14.39 13.73
N VAL A 129 -5.18 13.24 14.40
CA VAL A 129 -5.47 13.16 15.85
C VAL A 129 -4.22 13.52 16.66
N TYR A 130 -3.07 12.93 16.34
CA TYR A 130 -1.82 13.13 17.07
C TYR A 130 -1.36 14.60 17.07
N CYS A 131 -1.42 15.27 15.91
CA CYS A 131 -1.05 16.68 15.77
C CYS A 131 -2.20 17.65 16.10
N ASP A 132 -3.37 17.16 16.54
CA ASP A 132 -4.55 17.97 16.85
C ASP A 132 -4.99 18.92 15.73
N LEU A 133 -4.97 18.44 14.48
CA LEU A 133 -5.28 19.26 13.30
C LEU A 133 -6.79 19.50 13.12
N LYS A 134 -7.62 18.67 13.77
CA LYS A 134 -9.10 18.78 13.77
C LYS A 134 -9.72 18.78 12.36
N LEU A 135 -9.08 18.11 11.41
CA LEU A 135 -9.64 17.92 10.08
C LEU A 135 -10.72 16.84 10.12
N ARG A 136 -11.73 17.03 9.28
CA ARG A 136 -12.76 16.02 9.05
C ARG A 136 -12.16 14.80 8.38
N GLU A 137 -12.59 13.61 8.80
CA GLU A 137 -12.08 12.33 8.30
C GLU A 137 -12.11 12.23 6.77
N ASP A 138 -13.19 12.69 6.13
CA ASP A 138 -13.40 12.67 4.68
C ASP A 138 -12.52 13.64 3.88
N LYS A 139 -11.76 14.50 4.58
CA LYS A 139 -10.90 15.53 4.00
C LYS A 139 -9.42 15.26 4.20
N ILE A 140 -9.06 14.15 4.83
CA ILE A 140 -7.67 13.80 5.11
C ILE A 140 -7.10 13.04 3.92
N PHE A 141 -6.14 13.69 3.27
CA PHE A 141 -5.37 13.11 2.17
C PHE A 141 -3.90 13.42 2.44
N LEU A 142 -3.07 12.39 2.53
CA LEU A 142 -1.63 12.58 2.76
C LEU A 142 -0.96 13.21 1.53
N ASN A 143 -0.93 14.54 1.47
CA ASN A 143 -0.42 15.34 0.37
C ASN A 143 0.25 16.62 0.91
N GLU A 144 0.87 17.41 0.02
CA GLU A 144 1.58 18.65 0.42
C GLU A 144 0.72 19.59 1.27
N LYS A 145 -0.57 19.76 0.97
CA LYS A 145 -1.49 20.60 1.76
C LYS A 145 -1.76 20.07 3.16
N PHE A 146 -1.73 18.75 3.35
CA PHE A 146 -1.82 18.16 4.67
C PHE A 146 -0.52 18.36 5.45
N LEU A 147 0.63 18.25 4.78
CA LEU A 147 1.95 18.46 5.38
C LEU A 147 2.17 19.90 5.85
N GLU A 148 1.59 20.89 5.17
CA GLU A 148 1.62 22.31 5.58
C GLU A 148 0.99 22.56 6.96
N GLN A 149 0.08 21.68 7.39
CA GLN A 149 -0.65 21.81 8.66
C GLN A 149 0.08 21.11 9.82
N ILE A 150 1.05 20.25 9.53
CA ILE A 150 1.84 19.56 10.55
C ILE A 150 2.90 20.51 11.10
N HIS A 151 2.86 20.73 12.42
CA HIS A 151 3.80 21.62 13.12
C HIS A 151 5.11 20.92 13.53
N THR A 152 5.12 19.60 13.63
CA THR A 152 6.32 18.83 14.00
C THR A 152 7.23 18.65 12.78
N GLU A 153 8.38 19.33 12.77
CA GLU A 153 9.31 19.32 11.63
C GLU A 153 9.85 17.90 11.34
N GLU A 154 10.08 17.08 12.35
CA GLU A 154 10.55 15.70 12.21
C GLU A 154 9.53 14.84 11.43
N ILE A 155 8.25 14.94 11.80
CA ILE A 155 7.15 14.25 11.11
C ILE A 155 6.99 14.78 9.70
N LYS A 156 7.01 16.12 9.54
CA LYS A 156 6.86 16.77 8.24
C LYS A 156 7.97 16.38 7.26
N ASN A 157 9.23 16.33 7.71
CA ASN A 157 10.36 15.90 6.90
C ASN A 157 10.22 14.42 6.50
N ALA A 158 9.91 13.55 7.46
CA ALA A 158 9.70 12.12 7.17
C ALA A 158 8.59 11.87 6.14
N LEU A 159 7.48 12.62 6.23
CA LEU A 159 6.38 12.54 5.29
C LEU A 159 6.73 13.13 3.92
N THR A 160 7.47 14.24 3.88
CA THR A 160 7.92 14.86 2.63
C THR A 160 8.79 13.89 1.85
N ASP A 161 9.77 13.29 2.52
CA ASP A 161 10.63 12.27 1.93
C ASP A 161 9.80 11.07 1.45
N PHE A 162 8.88 10.58 2.27
CA PHE A 162 8.02 9.46 1.91
C PHE A 162 7.16 9.75 0.67
N LEU A 163 6.52 10.92 0.59
CA LEU A 163 5.67 11.30 -0.55
C LEU A 163 6.50 11.49 -1.82
N ASN A 164 7.66 12.13 -1.74
CA ASN A 164 8.55 12.34 -2.88
C ASN A 164 9.03 11.03 -3.49
N ASN A 165 9.33 10.03 -2.65
CA ASN A 165 9.82 8.73 -3.08
C ASN A 165 8.71 7.78 -3.57
N THR A 166 7.44 8.05 -3.26
CA THR A 166 6.31 7.14 -3.58
C THR A 166 5.30 7.73 -4.55
N LYS A 167 5.56 8.94 -5.07
CA LYS A 167 4.67 9.65 -6.00
C LYS A 167 4.40 8.89 -7.29
N ASP A 168 5.39 8.16 -7.82
CA ASP A 168 5.27 7.49 -9.12
C ASP A 168 4.40 6.22 -9.04
N SER A 169 4.35 5.58 -7.86
CA SER A 169 3.52 4.40 -7.61
C SER A 169 2.02 4.69 -7.71
N TYR A 170 1.59 5.95 -7.52
CA TYR A 170 0.21 6.37 -7.81
C TYR A 170 -0.15 6.20 -9.28
N ASN A 171 0.78 6.51 -10.18
CA ASN A 171 0.56 6.37 -11.62
C ASN A 171 0.48 4.89 -12.00
N ILE A 172 1.29 4.05 -11.36
CA ILE A 172 1.26 2.60 -11.54
C ILE A 172 -0.10 2.04 -11.08
N ARG A 173 -0.56 2.37 -9.87
CA ARG A 173 -1.87 1.94 -9.38
C ARG A 173 -3.03 2.46 -10.23
N ASN A 174 -2.97 3.71 -10.70
CA ASN A 174 -4.04 4.26 -11.55
C ASN A 174 -4.15 3.53 -12.90
N SER A 175 -3.10 2.83 -13.33
CA SER A 175 -3.18 1.97 -14.51
C SER A 175 -4.15 0.80 -14.34
N PHE A 176 -4.48 0.39 -13.11
CA PHE A 176 -5.47 -0.67 -12.85
C PHE A 176 -6.89 -0.27 -13.22
N ASN A 177 -7.26 0.99 -13.03
CA ASN A 177 -8.61 1.51 -13.38
C ASN A 177 -8.90 1.48 -14.89
N HIS A 178 -7.89 1.10 -15.66
CA HIS A 178 -7.78 1.28 -17.09
C HIS A 178 -7.45 -0.01 -17.81
N ARG A 179 -7.23 -1.09 -17.05
CA ARG A 179 -6.86 -2.42 -17.54
C ARG A 179 -7.74 -3.44 -16.83
N PHE A 180 -8.00 -4.57 -17.49
CA PHE A 180 -8.72 -5.67 -16.87
C PHE A 180 -7.87 -6.41 -15.82
N THR A 181 -6.54 -6.38 -15.99
CA THR A 181 -5.57 -6.85 -14.99
C THR A 181 -4.30 -5.98 -15.07
N PRO A 182 -3.42 -5.96 -14.06
CA PRO A 182 -2.28 -5.04 -13.98
C PRO A 182 -1.35 -5.07 -15.20
N ILE A 183 -1.18 -6.26 -15.77
CA ILE A 183 -0.23 -6.53 -16.86
C ILE A 183 -0.87 -6.54 -18.25
N ASN A 184 -2.20 -6.40 -18.32
CA ASN A 184 -2.89 -6.36 -19.60
C ASN A 184 -2.56 -5.05 -20.34
N LYS A 185 -2.29 -5.18 -21.64
CA LYS A 185 -2.07 -4.02 -22.50
C LYS A 185 -3.32 -3.14 -22.53
N ASP A 186 -3.16 -1.85 -22.24
CA ASP A 186 -4.24 -0.89 -22.39
C ASP A 186 -4.42 -0.54 -23.88
N PHE A 187 -5.32 -1.23 -24.57
CA PHE A 187 -5.59 -1.01 -25.99
C PHE A 187 -6.48 0.20 -26.28
N ARG A 188 -6.85 1.00 -25.27
CA ARG A 188 -7.70 2.18 -25.49
C ARG A 188 -6.89 3.30 -26.14
N ALA A 189 -7.52 4.00 -27.09
CA ALA A 189 -6.90 5.16 -27.73
C ALA A 189 -6.81 6.34 -26.73
N THR A 190 -5.60 6.84 -26.48
CA THR A 190 -5.39 8.03 -25.63
C THR A 190 -5.37 9.29 -26.49
N LYS A 191 -6.16 10.30 -26.12
CA LYS A 191 -6.18 11.63 -26.76
C LYS A 191 -5.41 12.63 -25.90
N ASN A 192 -4.19 12.99 -26.31
CA ASN A 192 -3.51 14.14 -25.72
C ASN A 192 -3.83 15.40 -26.53
N VAL A 193 -4.61 16.33 -25.96
CA VAL A 193 -4.84 17.64 -26.56
C VAL A 193 -3.70 18.55 -26.14
N ILE A 194 -2.69 18.67 -26.99
CA ILE A 194 -1.66 19.72 -26.83
C ILE A 194 -2.32 21.03 -27.26
N LYS A 195 -2.54 21.94 -26.29
CA LYS A 195 -2.96 23.33 -26.56
C LYS A 195 -1.78 24.08 -27.20
N ASP A 196 -1.47 23.76 -28.45
CA ASP A 196 -0.67 24.58 -29.38
C ASP A 196 -0.72 23.96 -30.78
N GLY A 197 -1.93 23.88 -31.34
CA GLY A 197 -2.14 23.49 -32.74
C GLY A 197 -2.52 22.02 -32.91
N ASN A 198 -3.84 21.79 -32.97
CA ASN A 198 -4.60 20.74 -33.69
C ASN A 198 -3.93 19.40 -34.04
N THR A 199 -3.01 18.89 -33.21
CA THR A 199 -2.35 17.62 -33.46
C THR A 199 -2.96 16.56 -32.56
N ILE A 200 -3.74 15.64 -33.14
CA ILE A 200 -4.25 14.47 -32.44
C ILE A 200 -3.19 13.37 -32.58
N LYS A 201 -2.50 13.04 -31.49
CA LYS A 201 -1.57 11.91 -31.45
C LYS A 201 -2.27 10.71 -30.81
N PHE A 202 -2.28 9.59 -31.53
CA PHE A 202 -2.68 8.29 -31.02
C PHE A 202 -1.43 7.56 -30.53
N TYR A 203 -1.42 7.13 -29.28
CA TYR A 203 -0.31 6.36 -28.70
C TYR A 203 -0.68 4.88 -28.64
N SER A 204 0.32 4.02 -28.81
CA SER A 204 0.18 2.57 -28.65
C SER A 204 0.01 2.19 -27.17
N ALA A 205 -0.58 1.01 -26.95
CA ALA A 205 -0.88 0.48 -25.63
C ALA A 205 0.33 0.51 -24.69
N LYS A 206 0.20 1.18 -23.55
CA LYS A 206 1.23 1.14 -22.50
C LYS A 206 1.15 -0.22 -21.82
N ASP A 207 2.22 -1.00 -21.94
CA ASP A 207 2.44 -2.25 -21.23
C ASP A 207 3.27 -1.96 -19.97
N VAL A 208 2.96 -2.60 -18.83
CA VAL A 208 3.80 -2.54 -17.63
C VAL A 208 4.12 -3.97 -17.26
N LYS A 209 5.41 -4.29 -17.29
CA LYS A 209 5.87 -5.66 -17.02
C LYS A 209 5.73 -6.01 -15.54
N ILE A 210 5.59 -7.30 -15.24
CA ILE A 210 5.48 -7.83 -13.87
C ILE A 210 6.64 -7.35 -13.00
N GLU A 211 7.86 -7.36 -13.52
CA GLU A 211 9.07 -6.99 -12.78
C GLU A 211 9.05 -5.53 -12.33
N VAL A 212 8.34 -4.65 -13.05
CA VAL A 212 8.15 -3.25 -12.64
C VAL A 212 7.25 -3.18 -11.41
N PHE A 213 6.19 -3.98 -11.35
CA PHE A 213 5.33 -4.05 -10.18
C PHE A 213 6.07 -4.62 -8.98
N ILE A 214 6.83 -5.71 -9.15
CA ILE A 214 7.60 -6.31 -8.06
C ILE A 214 8.62 -5.31 -7.51
N ALA A 215 9.39 -4.64 -8.38
CA ALA A 215 10.37 -3.65 -7.96
C ALA A 215 9.72 -2.45 -7.23
N ASP A 216 8.58 -1.96 -7.72
CA ASP A 216 7.84 -0.88 -7.06
C ASP A 216 7.32 -1.33 -5.69
N ILE A 217 6.68 -2.51 -5.59
CA ILE A 217 6.18 -3.09 -4.34
C ILE A 217 7.30 -3.24 -3.29
N GLU A 218 8.47 -3.74 -3.69
CA GLU A 218 9.63 -3.83 -2.80
C GLU A 218 10.15 -2.47 -2.35
N SER A 219 10.20 -1.49 -3.25
CA SER A 219 10.57 -0.11 -2.93
C SER A 219 9.58 0.52 -1.95
N LEU A 220 8.28 0.34 -2.20
CA LEU A 220 7.20 0.82 -1.35
C LEU A 220 7.29 0.28 0.07
N MET A 221 7.57 -1.03 0.23
CA MET A 221 7.78 -1.63 1.55
C MET A 221 8.97 -1.00 2.29
N LYS A 222 10.08 -0.72 1.60
CA LYS A 222 11.26 -0.07 2.18
C LYS A 222 10.96 1.36 2.62
N HIS A 223 10.25 2.13 1.81
CA HIS A 223 9.84 3.49 2.16
C HIS A 223 8.86 3.51 3.34
N PHE A 224 7.95 2.54 3.42
CA PHE A 224 7.05 2.38 4.57
C PHE A 224 7.80 2.00 5.85
N ALA A 225 8.76 1.08 5.77
CA ALA A 225 9.62 0.73 6.90
C ALA A 225 10.38 1.95 7.43
N HIS A 226 10.95 2.76 6.54
CA HIS A 226 11.62 4.00 6.93
C HIS A 226 10.67 5.01 7.58
N LEU A 227 9.48 5.22 7.00
CA LEU A 227 8.47 6.12 7.54
C LEU A 227 8.03 5.69 8.94
N THR A 228 7.67 4.41 9.11
CA THR A 228 7.22 3.88 10.41
C THR A 228 8.30 3.97 11.48
N GLN A 229 9.57 3.72 11.12
CA GLN A 229 10.69 3.91 12.03
C GLN A 229 10.77 5.36 12.55
N LYS A 230 10.56 6.35 11.66
CA LYS A 230 10.57 7.77 12.05
C LYS A 230 9.36 8.13 12.91
N LEU A 231 8.17 7.71 12.50
CA LEU A 231 6.93 8.08 13.20
C LEU A 231 6.81 7.45 14.60
N VAL A 232 7.27 6.21 14.79
CA VAL A 232 7.21 5.53 16.11
C VAL A 232 8.14 6.20 17.15
N LEU A 233 9.18 6.92 16.72
CA LEU A 233 10.02 7.68 17.65
C LEU A 233 9.28 8.88 18.24
N GLU A 234 8.38 9.48 17.46
CA GLU A 234 7.58 10.64 17.85
C GLU A 234 6.29 10.22 18.56
N ILE A 235 5.59 9.22 18.05
CA ILE A 235 4.30 8.73 18.58
C ILE A 235 4.57 7.65 19.63
N LYS A 236 4.56 8.03 20.91
CA LYS A 236 4.72 7.14 22.06
C LYS A 236 3.53 7.22 23.02
#